data_AF-A0AAX3HVM3-F1
#
_entry.id   AF-A0AAX3HVM3-F1
#
_cell.length_a   1.000
_cell.length_b   1.000
_cell.length_c   1.000
_cell.angle_alpha   90.00
_cell.angle_beta   90.00
_cell.angle_gamma   90.00
#
_symmetry.space_group_name_H-M   'P 1'
#
loop_
_entity.id
_entity.type
_entity.pdbx_description
1 polymer ?
#
loop_
_entity_poly.entity_id
_entity_poly.type
_entity_poly.pdbx_seq_one_letter_code
_entity_poly.pdbx_strand_id
1 'polypeptide(L)' 'MSNGIGRSKENLPTDANHVSAKDRAYQKRMAKQKQKERNEDRE' A
#
# COMPACT_ATOMS: atom_id res chain seq x y z
N MET A 1 0.81 11.33 30.91
CA MET A 1 2.00 11.44 30.04
C MET A 1 1.78 10.49 28.87
N SER A 2 1.54 11.02 27.65
CA SER A 2 1.37 10.20 26.45
C SER A 2 2.75 9.76 25.97
N ASN A 3 3.23 8.65 26.52
CA ASN A 3 4.52 8.06 26.15
C ASN A 3 4.34 7.25 24.88
N GLY A 4 4.31 7.97 23.76
CA GLY A 4 5.06 7.59 22.59
C GLY A 4 4.50 6.45 21.74
N ILE A 5 4.77 6.64 20.44
CA ILE A 5 4.93 5.54 19.49
C ILE A 5 3.58 4.99 19.00
N GLY A 6 2.81 5.87 18.35
CA GLY A 6 2.01 5.49 17.19
C GLY A 6 2.89 5.00 16.05
N ARG A 7 3.71 3.97 16.29
CA ARG A 7 4.34 3.21 15.21
C ARG A 7 3.19 2.53 14.50
N SER A 8 3.03 2.86 13.22
CA SER A 8 2.45 1.97 12.24
C SER A 8 2.89 0.55 12.62
N LYS A 9 1.97 -0.32 13.04
CA LYS A 9 2.26 -1.75 13.12
C LYS A 9 2.58 -2.14 11.69
N GLU A 10 3.86 -2.10 11.31
CA GLU A 10 4.28 -2.79 10.11
C GLU A 10 3.98 -4.26 10.40
N ASN A 11 3.01 -4.80 9.67
CA ASN A 11 2.57 -6.17 9.81
C ASN A 11 3.82 -7.06 9.74
N LEU A 12 4.04 -7.90 10.75
CA LEU A 12 5.18 -8.82 10.75
C LEU A 12 5.06 -9.79 9.57
N PRO A 13 6.14 -10.38 9.04
CA PRO A 13 6.05 -11.35 7.94
C PRO A 13 5.07 -12.51 8.16
N THR A 14 4.76 -12.81 9.42
CA THR A 14 3.86 -13.85 9.90
C THR A 14 2.43 -13.36 10.16
N ASP A 15 2.16 -12.06 10.00
CA ASP A 15 0.83 -11.48 10.16
C ASP A 15 -0.03 -11.85 8.94
N ALA A 16 -1.29 -12.18 9.20
CA ALA A 16 -2.27 -12.48 8.17
C ALA A 16 -2.41 -11.36 7.12
N ASN A 17 -2.14 -10.11 7.51
CA ASN A 17 -2.20 -8.94 6.63
C ASN A 17 -0.82 -8.49 6.11
N HIS A 18 0.24 -9.29 6.24
CA HIS A 18 1.54 -8.89 5.73
C HIS A 18 1.61 -9.00 4.20
N VAL A 19 2.03 -7.89 3.59
CA VAL A 19 2.27 -7.79 2.16
C VAL A 19 3.76 -7.55 1.97
N SER A 20 4.41 -8.42 1.20
CA SER A 20 5.84 -8.27 0.94
C SER A 20 6.13 -6.95 0.21
N ALA A 21 7.36 -6.44 0.35
CA ALA A 21 7.77 -5.23 -0.38
C ALA A 21 7.59 -5.36 -1.91
N LYS A 22 7.78 -6.58 -2.45
CA LYS A 22 7.57 -6.89 -3.87
C LYS A 22 6.11 -6.78 -4.26
N ASP A 23 5.22 -7.39 -3.48
CA ASP A 23 3.78 -7.36 -3.73
C ASP A 23 3.22 -5.95 -3.59
N ARG A 24 3.69 -5.19 -2.59
CA ARG A 24 3.34 -3.78 -2.41
C ARG A 24 3.78 -2.93 -3.60
N ALA A 25 4.97 -3.17 -4.15
CA ALA A 25 5.45 -2.47 -5.34
C ALA A 25 4.61 -2.82 -6.59
N TYR A 26 4.24 -4.10 -6.75
CA TYR A 26 3.37 -4.54 -7.83
C TYR A 26 1.98 -3.90 -7.76
N GLN A 27 1.34 -3.93 -6.58
CA GLN A 27 0.04 -3.28 -6.35
C GLN A 27 0.08 -1.78 -6.67
N LYS A 28 1.15 -1.07 -6.30
CA LYS A 28 1.34 0.34 -6.65
C LYS A 28 1.44 0.56 -8.16
N ARG A 29 2.12 -0.31 -8.91
CA ARG A 29 2.20 -0.24 -10.39
C ARG A 29 0.83 -0.40 -11.03
N MET A 30 0.08 -1.41 -10.60
CA MET A 30 -1.28 -1.67 -11.10
C MET A 30 -2.25 -0.54 -10.74
N ALA A 31 -2.19 -0.02 -9.51
CA ALA A 31 -3.02 1.11 -9.10
C ALA A 31 -2.74 2.37 -9.95
N LYS A 32 -1.47 2.62 -10.29
CA LYS A 32 -1.06 3.73 -11.16
C LYS A 32 -1.57 3.56 -12.59
N GLN A 33 -1.55 2.35 -13.14
CA GLN A 33 -2.13 2.06 -14.45
C GLN A 33 -3.64 2.31 -14.46
N LYS A 34 -4.38 1.76 -13.49
CA LYS A 34 -5.83 2.00 -13.35
C LYS A 34 -6.20 3.47 -13.17
N GLN A 35 -5.34 4.26 -12.53
CA GLN A 35 -5.57 5.71 -12.42
C GLN A 35 -5.40 6.44 -13.75
N LYS A 36 -4.47 6.01 -14.60
CA LYS A 36 -4.30 6.58 -15.95
C LYS A 36 -5.51 6.27 -16.83
N GLU A 37 -5.93 5.01 -16.91
CA GLU A 37 -7.10 4.60 -17.70
C GLU A 37 -8.35 5.42 -17.33
N ARG A 38 -8.62 5.59 -16.03
CA ARG A 38 -9.77 6.41 -15.58
C ARG A 38 -9.66 7.91 -15.89
N ASN A 39 -8.44 8.43 -16.05
CA ASN A 39 -8.24 9.82 -16.42
C ASN A 39 -8.30 10.02 -17.93
N GLU A 40 -7.88 9.03 -18.72
CA GLU A 40 -8.02 9.00 -20.18
C GLU A 40 -9.49 8.86 -20.60
N ASP A 41 -10.31 8.09 -19.86
CA ASP A 41 -11.76 8.01 -20.07
C ASP A 41 -12.54 9.29 -19.69
N ARG A 42 -11.87 10.30 -19.12
CA ARG A 42 -12.48 11.56 -18.67
C ARG A 42 -12.21 12.77 -19.57
N GLU A 43 -11.37 12.63 -20.60
CA GLU A 43 -11.19 13.62 -21.68
C GLU A 43 -12.15 13.36 -22.85
#